data_AF-A0A349MDJ9-F1
#
_entry.id   AF-A0A349MDJ9-F1
#
_cell.length_a   1.000
_cell.length_b   1.000
_cell.length_c   1.000
_cell.angle_alpha   90.00
_cell.angle_beta   90.00
_cell.angle_gamma   90.00
#
_symmetry.space_group_name_H-M   'P 1'
#
loop_
_entity.id
_entity.type
_entity.pdbx_description
1 polymer ?
#
loop_
_entity_poly.entity_id
_entity_poly.type
_entity_poly.pdbx_seq_one_letter_code
_entity_poly.pdbx_strand_id
1 'polypeptide(L)'
;DLLGSDPTDLPVICLGMDLPAILDHDDDGDLDIITFTETASTLYRFEGQTPCSLDFECTNRCYGMLTEAAENNTLFIGDDFECAFNVENPGITSPAWTRDGLHAGGAISSLQLQPGGPKDLIISDVTYPEALGVMLEVSLSSLDSATYVDSAFPANSNGDQALDLPRFPAAFHLDVDQDGVRDLLFSPNTPLETNDDKSVHYFRNTGTEDVPSWHFTTDAYLQNGMIDLGRGAYPALHDFDGDGLLDLAVANKERFEGVDQTPASVAAFRNVGNATEPKFDLINLDWIALADYQIESPYPAFGDLDGDGDLDVLVGDELGRIHEFTNVSDSGDWPEFSLAALSLQEDGSGEAIDVGQFATPQLHDMDGDGDLDMVVGEKNGTLTLFERTSVGSWSKYVSPVNGENWGNIAVDNLLGINGYSVPALTPTTEGLRVFVANETGTVQDFGLASENWDAELVEVNEAVFGPKEGFRCAAAFADLDDDGLLDALLGIQNGGILAFSSSSDTINLEATFPPLPSWEWQIMPNPGLNEISWRSETHWSGELWIWSATGQVMARYPVRNENYGLIQAETWPPGLYIIRASLDNETNPMDEMTVPLTWIKLPQ
;
A
#
# COMPACT_ATOMS: atom_id res chain seq x y z
N ASP A 1 24.26 -9.88 -27.58
CA ASP A 1 25.50 -9.79 -26.76
C ASP A 1 25.22 -9.44 -25.30
N LEU A 2 24.24 -10.10 -24.67
CA LEU A 2 23.93 -9.97 -23.22
C LEU A 2 24.40 -11.18 -22.40
N LEU A 3 25.12 -12.10 -23.04
CA LEU A 3 25.66 -13.30 -22.41
C LEU A 3 27.15 -13.27 -22.71
N GLY A 4 27.97 -13.20 -21.65
CA GLY A 4 29.42 -13.11 -21.74
C GLY A 4 30.02 -14.26 -22.55
N SER A 5 31.27 -14.08 -22.96
CA SER A 5 31.99 -15.08 -23.77
C SER A 5 32.40 -16.34 -23.01
N ASP A 6 32.25 -16.33 -21.67
CA ASP A 6 32.59 -17.43 -20.77
C ASP A 6 31.34 -17.97 -20.06
N PRO A 7 31.12 -19.29 -19.95
CA PRO A 7 30.07 -19.88 -19.13
C PRO A 7 30.04 -19.35 -17.68
N THR A 8 31.13 -18.84 -17.12
CA THR A 8 31.16 -18.23 -15.78
C THR A 8 30.70 -16.76 -15.75
N ASP A 9 30.67 -16.07 -16.90
CA ASP A 9 30.12 -14.71 -17.04
C ASP A 9 28.60 -14.76 -17.24
N LEU A 10 27.88 -15.27 -16.23
CA LEU A 10 26.43 -15.18 -16.20
C LEU A 10 26.01 -13.89 -15.50
N PRO A 11 25.21 -13.01 -16.15
CA PRO A 11 24.56 -11.95 -15.42
C PRO A 11 23.61 -12.54 -14.37
N VAL A 12 23.48 -11.87 -13.24
CA VAL A 12 22.39 -12.14 -12.29
C VAL A 12 21.08 -11.79 -12.99
N ILE A 13 20.22 -12.78 -13.22
CA ILE A 13 18.90 -12.61 -13.82
C ILE A 13 17.86 -13.15 -12.85
N CYS A 14 16.88 -12.32 -12.54
CA CYS A 14 15.67 -12.65 -11.79
C CYS A 14 14.48 -12.16 -12.62
N LEU A 15 13.44 -12.97 -12.77
CA LEU A 15 12.21 -12.51 -13.43
C LEU A 15 11.55 -11.45 -12.53
N GLY A 16 10.91 -10.46 -13.13
CA GLY A 16 10.28 -9.36 -12.36
C GLY A 16 9.12 -9.79 -11.45
N MET A 17 8.66 -11.05 -11.55
CA MET A 17 7.66 -11.63 -10.67
C MET A 17 8.28 -12.40 -9.50
N ASP A 18 9.55 -12.82 -9.63
CA ASP A 18 10.27 -13.53 -8.57
C ASP A 18 10.82 -12.55 -7.54
N LEU A 19 10.87 -12.99 -6.28
CA LEU A 19 11.58 -12.29 -5.21
C LEU A 19 12.80 -13.14 -4.79
N PRO A 20 14.03 -12.74 -5.15
CA PRO A 20 15.22 -13.50 -4.81
C PRO A 20 15.61 -13.29 -3.34
N ALA A 21 16.34 -14.25 -2.78
CA ALA A 21 16.96 -14.06 -1.48
C ALA A 21 18.24 -13.23 -1.67
N ILE A 22 18.28 -12.03 -1.10
CA ILE A 22 19.44 -11.13 -1.12
C ILE A 22 19.90 -10.88 0.32
N LEU A 23 20.95 -11.58 0.73
CA LEU A 23 21.50 -11.52 2.08
C LEU A 23 22.92 -12.09 2.11
N ASP A 24 23.66 -11.81 3.18
CA ASP A 24 24.90 -12.53 3.48
C ASP A 24 24.55 -13.98 3.89
N HIS A 25 24.62 -14.92 2.94
CA HIS A 25 24.11 -16.27 3.15
C HIS A 25 25.14 -17.20 3.81
N ASP A 26 26.43 -16.96 3.64
CA ASP A 26 27.51 -17.74 4.26
C ASP A 26 28.27 -17.03 5.41
N ASP A 27 27.78 -15.86 5.82
CA ASP A 27 28.28 -15.05 6.95
C ASP A 27 29.73 -14.56 6.77
N ASP A 28 30.13 -14.28 5.53
CA ASP A 28 31.47 -13.81 5.18
C ASP A 28 31.59 -12.27 5.11
N GLY A 29 30.45 -11.58 5.21
CA GLY A 29 30.34 -10.13 5.23
C GLY A 29 30.05 -9.47 3.88
N ASP A 30 29.81 -10.24 2.81
CA ASP A 30 29.26 -9.74 1.56
C ASP A 30 27.84 -10.26 1.25
N LEU A 31 27.26 -9.79 0.16
CA LEU A 31 25.87 -10.13 -0.19
C LEU A 31 25.89 -11.27 -1.20
N ASP A 32 25.07 -12.28 -0.93
CA ASP A 32 24.77 -13.36 -1.85
C ASP A 32 23.37 -13.18 -2.47
N ILE A 33 23.16 -13.82 -3.62
CA ILE A 33 21.86 -13.88 -4.29
C ILE A 33 21.50 -15.34 -4.57
N ILE A 34 20.34 -15.77 -4.07
CA ILE A 34 19.73 -17.06 -4.44
C ILE A 34 18.43 -16.78 -5.19
N THR A 35 18.32 -17.27 -6.42
CA THR A 35 17.21 -16.94 -7.31
C THR A 35 16.87 -18.07 -8.27
N PHE A 36 15.60 -18.13 -8.69
CA PHE A 36 15.26 -18.77 -9.96
C PHE A 36 15.73 -17.89 -11.12
N THR A 37 15.98 -18.50 -12.28
CA THR A 37 16.35 -17.77 -13.50
C THR A 37 15.29 -17.99 -14.57
N GLU A 38 15.32 -17.22 -15.66
CA GLU A 38 14.20 -17.06 -16.59
C GLU A 38 13.71 -18.35 -17.30
N THR A 39 14.41 -19.47 -17.13
CA THR A 39 14.04 -20.79 -17.67
C THR A 39 14.52 -21.94 -16.77
N ALA A 40 14.69 -21.71 -15.47
CA ALA A 40 15.17 -22.75 -14.57
C ALA A 40 14.15 -22.99 -13.47
N SER A 41 13.73 -24.25 -13.33
CA SER A 41 13.01 -24.75 -12.16
C SER A 41 13.95 -25.05 -10.98
N THR A 42 15.25 -24.77 -11.13
CA THR A 42 16.30 -24.96 -10.12
C THR A 42 16.84 -23.62 -9.64
N LEU A 43 17.34 -23.60 -8.40
CA LEU A 43 17.91 -22.40 -7.80
C LEU A 43 19.36 -22.18 -8.21
N TYR A 44 19.70 -20.92 -8.46
CA TYR A 44 21.07 -20.46 -8.72
C TYR A 44 21.56 -19.69 -7.49
N ARG A 45 22.79 -19.93 -7.07
CA ARG A 45 23.51 -19.13 -6.08
C ARG A 45 24.59 -18.30 -6.78
N PHE A 46 24.57 -17.02 -6.50
CA PHE A 46 25.61 -16.06 -6.84
C PHE A 46 26.24 -15.60 -5.53
N GLU A 47 27.53 -15.90 -5.37
CA GLU A 47 28.31 -15.54 -4.19
C GLU A 47 28.89 -14.14 -4.38
N GLY A 48 28.73 -13.27 -3.39
CA GLY A 48 29.45 -12.01 -3.36
C GLY A 48 30.96 -12.29 -3.30
N GLN A 49 31.78 -11.40 -3.85
CA GLN A 49 33.24 -11.55 -3.79
C GLN A 49 33.93 -10.46 -2.97
N THR A 50 33.19 -9.42 -2.61
CA THR A 50 33.72 -8.26 -1.91
C THR A 50 32.60 -7.55 -1.14
N PRO A 51 32.81 -7.26 0.16
CA PRO A 51 31.85 -6.53 0.98
C PRO A 51 31.40 -5.22 0.35
N CYS A 52 30.09 -4.99 0.34
CA CYS A 52 29.43 -3.80 -0.21
C CYS A 52 29.75 -3.52 -1.70
N SER A 53 29.93 -4.57 -2.51
CA SER A 53 30.13 -4.47 -3.95
C SER A 53 29.02 -5.19 -4.74
N LEU A 54 29.03 -5.06 -6.07
CA LEU A 54 28.18 -5.84 -6.98
C LEU A 54 29.02 -6.82 -7.81
N ASP A 55 30.12 -7.31 -7.24
CA ASP A 55 30.98 -8.33 -7.84
C ASP A 55 30.52 -9.70 -7.36
N PHE A 56 29.94 -10.49 -8.26
CA PHE A 56 29.30 -11.78 -7.96
C PHE A 56 29.86 -12.90 -8.82
N GLU A 57 30.07 -14.07 -8.22
CA GLU A 57 30.40 -15.31 -8.93
C GLU A 57 29.23 -16.31 -8.84
N CYS A 58 28.77 -16.82 -9.97
CA CYS A 58 27.77 -17.89 -9.97
C CYS A 58 28.39 -19.22 -9.50
N THR A 59 28.27 -19.54 -8.22
CA THR A 59 28.90 -20.71 -7.60
C THR A 59 28.09 -21.98 -7.76
N ASN A 60 26.75 -21.89 -7.85
CA ASN A 60 25.88 -23.05 -8.04
C ASN A 60 24.67 -22.73 -8.95
N ARG A 61 24.26 -23.68 -9.81
CA ARG A 61 23.08 -23.58 -10.69
C ARG A 61 21.96 -24.56 -10.34
N CYS A 62 22.22 -25.40 -9.36
CA CYS A 62 21.29 -26.36 -8.79
C CYS A 62 21.48 -26.33 -7.26
N TYR A 63 21.41 -25.12 -6.71
CA TYR A 63 21.56 -24.89 -5.29
C TYR A 63 20.48 -25.66 -4.51
N GLY A 64 20.87 -26.36 -3.46
CA GLY A 64 19.97 -27.24 -2.70
C GLY A 64 19.76 -28.63 -3.32
N MET A 65 20.17 -28.90 -4.56
CA MET A 65 19.77 -30.10 -5.32
C MET A 65 18.26 -30.31 -5.33
N LEU A 66 17.53 -29.23 -5.61
CA LEU A 66 16.09 -29.22 -5.65
C LEU A 66 15.60 -28.66 -6.98
N THR A 67 14.41 -29.10 -7.40
CA THR A 67 13.66 -28.50 -8.49
C THR A 67 12.21 -28.32 -8.08
N GLU A 68 11.61 -27.24 -8.58
CA GLU A 68 10.19 -27.00 -8.47
C GLU A 68 9.40 -27.77 -9.54
N ALA A 69 8.19 -28.18 -9.20
CA ALA A 69 7.23 -28.73 -10.15
C ALA A 69 6.68 -27.62 -11.07
N ALA A 70 6.43 -27.94 -12.34
CA ALA A 70 5.94 -26.94 -13.29
C ALA A 70 4.47 -26.51 -13.09
N GLU A 71 3.70 -27.26 -12.28
CA GLU A 71 2.24 -27.09 -12.16
C GLU A 71 1.76 -26.90 -10.71
N ASN A 72 2.65 -27.01 -9.72
CA ASN A 72 2.32 -26.81 -8.31
C ASN A 72 3.54 -26.45 -7.45
N ASN A 73 3.30 -26.09 -6.19
CA ASN A 73 4.34 -25.74 -5.23
C ASN A 73 5.12 -26.95 -4.68
N THR A 74 5.13 -28.12 -5.34
CA THR A 74 5.93 -29.26 -4.85
C THR A 74 7.40 -29.08 -5.22
N LEU A 75 8.29 -29.27 -4.25
CA LEU A 75 9.73 -29.39 -4.48
C LEU A 75 10.16 -30.85 -4.51
N PHE A 76 10.93 -31.22 -5.52
CA PHE A 76 11.55 -32.54 -5.62
C PHE A 76 13.00 -32.47 -5.15
N ILE A 77 13.39 -33.37 -4.24
CA ILE A 77 14.73 -33.50 -3.64
C ILE A 77 15.17 -34.96 -3.58
N GLY A 78 16.46 -35.22 -3.37
CA GLY A 78 17.02 -36.56 -3.17
C GLY A 78 16.75 -37.50 -4.35
N ASP A 79 16.27 -38.72 -4.07
CA ASP A 79 16.00 -39.74 -5.12
C ASP A 79 15.01 -39.28 -6.21
N ASP A 80 14.16 -38.28 -5.91
CA ASP A 80 13.15 -37.76 -6.84
C ASP A 80 13.71 -36.69 -7.79
N PHE A 81 14.90 -36.14 -7.51
CA PHE A 81 15.56 -35.17 -8.38
C PHE A 81 17.09 -35.17 -8.22
N GLU A 82 17.79 -35.36 -9.32
CA GLU A 82 19.25 -35.23 -9.37
C GLU A 82 19.69 -34.25 -10.47
N CYS A 83 20.61 -33.37 -10.10
CA CYS A 83 21.38 -32.59 -11.05
C CYS A 83 22.69 -33.29 -11.38
N ALA A 84 23.08 -33.31 -12.66
CA ALA A 84 24.40 -33.78 -13.09
C ALA A 84 25.56 -32.91 -12.58
N PHE A 85 25.24 -31.73 -12.03
CA PHE A 85 26.15 -30.76 -11.45
C PHE A 85 25.59 -30.37 -10.08
N ASN A 86 26.07 -31.03 -9.04
CA ASN A 86 25.91 -30.58 -7.68
C ASN A 86 27.27 -30.69 -7.00
N VAL A 87 27.52 -29.76 -6.09
CA VAL A 87 28.81 -29.61 -5.43
C VAL A 87 28.71 -30.26 -4.05
N GLU A 88 29.71 -31.07 -3.67
CA GLU A 88 29.86 -31.67 -2.33
C GLU A 88 29.99 -30.60 -1.21
N ASN A 89 30.08 -29.32 -1.62
CA ASN A 89 30.08 -28.10 -0.81
C ASN A 89 29.61 -26.94 -1.72
N PRO A 90 28.47 -26.27 -1.46
CA PRO A 90 27.77 -25.41 -2.43
C PRO A 90 28.50 -24.17 -2.97
N GLY A 91 29.77 -23.94 -2.62
CA GLY A 91 30.56 -22.75 -2.96
C GLY A 91 31.53 -22.80 -4.16
N ILE A 92 31.60 -23.82 -5.05
CA ILE A 92 32.59 -23.82 -6.18
C ILE A 92 32.07 -24.46 -7.50
N THR A 93 32.57 -23.94 -8.63
CA THR A 93 32.01 -23.80 -10.00
C THR A 93 31.95 -24.96 -11.03
N SER A 94 31.23 -24.60 -12.13
CA SER A 94 30.67 -25.27 -13.35
C SER A 94 31.59 -25.96 -14.38
N PRO A 95 31.03 -26.81 -15.28
CA PRO A 95 30.80 -26.38 -16.68
C PRO A 95 29.40 -26.71 -17.31
N ALA A 96 29.18 -26.10 -18.50
CA ALA A 96 27.96 -25.74 -19.26
C ALA A 96 26.81 -26.76 -19.52
N TRP A 97 25.56 -26.25 -19.57
CA TRP A 97 24.33 -27.01 -19.90
C TRP A 97 23.20 -26.20 -20.58
N THR A 98 22.24 -26.97 -21.11
CA THR A 98 20.98 -26.59 -21.79
C THR A 98 19.79 -26.54 -20.82
N ARG A 99 18.96 -25.51 -20.98
CA ARG A 99 17.82 -25.06 -20.17
C ARG A 99 16.53 -25.85 -20.45
N ASP A 100 15.76 -26.21 -19.43
CA ASP A 100 14.38 -26.71 -19.57
C ASP A 100 13.52 -26.27 -18.38
N GLY A 101 12.29 -25.82 -18.65
CA GLY A 101 11.27 -25.48 -17.64
C GLY A 101 10.98 -23.98 -17.50
N LEU A 102 9.73 -23.66 -17.17
CA LEU A 102 9.29 -22.37 -16.65
C LEU A 102 8.68 -22.67 -15.28
N HIS A 103 9.06 -21.91 -14.25
CA HIS A 103 8.38 -21.92 -12.95
C HIS A 103 7.33 -20.80 -12.89
N ALA A 104 6.30 -20.99 -12.08
CA ALA A 104 5.42 -19.89 -11.71
C ALA A 104 6.16 -19.09 -10.62
N GLY A 105 6.17 -17.77 -10.70
CA GLY A 105 7.10 -16.94 -9.92
C GLY A 105 7.23 -17.32 -8.43
N GLY A 106 8.44 -17.22 -7.89
CA GLY A 106 8.75 -17.67 -6.54
C GLY A 106 9.33 -16.59 -5.64
N ALA A 107 9.05 -16.66 -4.34
CA ALA A 107 9.69 -15.81 -3.33
C ALA A 107 10.61 -16.65 -2.44
N ILE A 108 11.83 -16.17 -2.22
CA ILE A 108 12.87 -16.90 -1.50
C ILE A 108 13.41 -16.06 -0.36
N SER A 109 13.52 -16.67 0.81
CA SER A 109 14.28 -16.11 1.94
C SER A 109 15.25 -17.13 2.46
N SER A 110 16.40 -16.69 2.97
CA SER A 110 17.35 -17.57 3.63
C SER A 110 17.57 -17.16 5.08
N LEU A 111 17.55 -18.15 5.96
CA LEU A 111 17.76 -18.03 7.40
C LEU A 111 18.13 -19.40 7.96
N GLN A 112 18.63 -19.44 9.19
CA GLN A 112 18.84 -20.72 9.87
C GLN A 112 17.50 -21.21 10.44
N LEU A 113 17.10 -22.44 10.08
CA LEU A 113 15.92 -23.12 10.62
C LEU A 113 16.31 -24.32 11.51
N GLN A 114 17.49 -24.88 11.31
CA GLN A 114 18.07 -25.94 12.13
C GLN A 114 19.55 -25.70 12.49
N PRO A 115 20.06 -26.20 13.63
CA PRO A 115 21.44 -25.94 14.00
C PRO A 115 22.46 -26.71 13.13
N GLY A 116 23.40 -25.96 12.56
CA GLY A 116 24.50 -26.48 11.75
C GLY A 116 24.14 -26.68 10.27
N GLY A 117 25.15 -26.70 9.41
CA GLY A 117 24.96 -26.67 7.96
C GLY A 117 25.01 -25.24 7.39
N PRO A 118 24.74 -25.05 6.10
CA PRO A 118 24.46 -23.73 5.54
C PRO A 118 23.09 -23.23 6.04
N LYS A 119 22.79 -21.95 5.79
CA LYS A 119 21.45 -21.42 6.06
C LYS A 119 20.41 -22.14 5.19
N ASP A 120 19.24 -22.36 5.77
CA ASP A 120 18.09 -23.00 5.13
C ASP A 120 17.35 -21.98 4.22
N LEU A 121 16.29 -22.44 3.54
CA LEU A 121 15.47 -21.60 2.68
C LEU A 121 13.99 -21.65 3.06
N ILE A 122 13.29 -20.53 2.89
CA ILE A 122 11.84 -20.48 2.73
C ILE A 122 11.55 -20.20 1.26
N ILE A 123 10.69 -21.00 0.65
CA ILE A 123 10.28 -20.86 -0.76
C ILE A 123 8.75 -20.84 -0.84
N SER A 124 8.19 -19.96 -1.67
CA SER A 124 6.76 -19.92 -1.99
C SER A 124 6.55 -19.66 -3.48
N ASP A 125 5.30 -19.84 -3.92
CA ASP A 125 4.85 -19.71 -5.32
C ASP A 125 3.64 -18.76 -5.39
N VAL A 126 3.51 -18.03 -6.51
CA VAL A 126 2.42 -17.08 -6.82
C VAL A 126 1.03 -17.58 -6.42
N THR A 127 0.73 -18.84 -6.71
CA THR A 127 -0.65 -19.33 -6.66
C THR A 127 -1.02 -20.12 -5.41
N TYR A 128 -0.10 -20.26 -4.46
CA TYR A 128 -0.28 -21.10 -3.28
C TYR A 128 -0.31 -20.28 -1.98
N PRO A 129 -1.16 -20.68 -1.02
CA PRO A 129 -1.25 -19.99 0.25
C PRO A 129 -0.14 -20.35 1.24
N GLU A 130 0.51 -21.50 1.05
CA GLU A 130 1.55 -22.00 1.93
C GLU A 130 2.95 -21.54 1.51
N ALA A 131 3.83 -21.40 2.51
CA ALA A 131 5.27 -21.36 2.31
C ALA A 131 5.88 -22.74 2.59
N LEU A 132 7.04 -22.99 1.99
CA LEU A 132 7.82 -24.22 2.17
C LEU A 132 9.11 -23.93 2.91
N GLY A 133 9.42 -24.71 3.95
CA GLY A 133 10.72 -24.67 4.62
C GLY A 133 11.64 -25.75 4.05
N VAL A 134 12.82 -25.39 3.54
CA VAL A 134 13.79 -26.32 2.95
C VAL A 134 15.02 -26.40 3.84
N MET A 135 15.21 -27.56 4.48
CA MET A 135 16.36 -27.80 5.36
C MET A 135 17.57 -28.27 4.56
N LEU A 136 18.68 -27.54 4.69
CA LEU A 136 19.94 -27.82 4.03
C LEU A 136 20.96 -28.44 5.01
N GLU A 137 21.75 -29.40 4.54
CA GLU A 137 22.85 -30.01 5.29
C GLU A 137 24.13 -30.10 4.45
N VAL A 138 25.28 -30.10 5.13
CA VAL A 138 26.57 -30.46 4.49
C VAL A 138 26.81 -31.95 4.68
N SER A 139 26.72 -32.72 3.61
CA SER A 139 27.06 -34.14 3.63
C SER A 139 28.52 -34.39 3.27
N LEU A 140 29.19 -35.23 4.05
CA LEU A 140 30.54 -35.72 3.74
C LEU A 140 30.54 -36.86 2.70
N SER A 141 29.36 -37.29 2.21
CA SER A 141 29.22 -38.48 1.35
C SER A 141 28.07 -38.45 0.33
N SER A 142 27.21 -37.43 0.35
CA SER A 142 26.14 -37.22 -0.64
C SER A 142 26.29 -35.85 -1.27
N LEU A 143 25.75 -35.71 -2.48
CA LEU A 143 25.69 -34.43 -3.16
C LEU A 143 24.50 -33.61 -2.61
N ASP A 144 23.37 -34.26 -2.32
CA ASP A 144 22.12 -33.61 -1.89
C ASP A 144 22.34 -32.66 -0.72
N SER A 145 22.00 -31.39 -0.93
CA SER A 145 22.08 -30.38 0.12
C SER A 145 20.74 -30.23 0.82
N ALA A 146 19.60 -30.29 0.12
CA ALA A 146 18.28 -30.34 0.74
C ALA A 146 17.95 -31.74 1.24
N THR A 147 17.62 -31.87 2.53
CA THR A 147 17.35 -33.15 3.20
C THR A 147 15.91 -33.30 3.65
N TYR A 148 15.20 -32.18 3.82
CA TYR A 148 13.80 -32.16 4.23
C TYR A 148 13.08 -30.92 3.68
N VAL A 149 11.82 -31.10 3.30
CA VAL A 149 10.91 -30.01 2.92
C VAL A 149 9.69 -30.05 3.84
N ASP A 150 9.47 -28.98 4.59
CA ASP A 150 8.24 -28.70 5.30
C ASP A 150 7.23 -28.07 4.35
N SER A 151 6.24 -28.85 3.93
CA SER A 151 5.16 -28.39 3.04
C SER A 151 4.05 -27.61 3.72
N ALA A 152 4.12 -27.44 5.03
CA ALA A 152 3.16 -26.68 5.82
C ALA A 152 3.89 -25.73 6.76
N PHE A 153 4.97 -25.10 6.28
CA PHE A 153 5.82 -24.25 7.10
C PHE A 153 5.01 -23.09 7.72
N PRO A 154 5.26 -22.72 8.99
CA PRO A 154 6.26 -23.29 9.91
C PRO A 154 5.80 -24.51 10.74
N ALA A 155 4.60 -25.08 10.52
CA ALA A 155 4.00 -26.08 11.42
C ALA A 155 4.86 -27.33 11.68
N ASN A 156 5.61 -27.81 10.69
CA ASN A 156 6.48 -28.99 10.87
C ASN A 156 7.94 -28.62 11.17
N SER A 157 8.23 -27.32 11.32
CA SER A 157 9.56 -26.74 11.56
C SER A 157 9.55 -25.84 12.80
N ASN A 158 9.06 -26.38 13.93
CA ASN A 158 8.93 -25.70 15.22
C ASN A 158 7.93 -24.52 15.26
N GLY A 159 6.94 -24.50 14.37
CA GLY A 159 5.79 -23.59 14.44
C GLY A 159 4.57 -24.18 15.13
N ASP A 160 3.70 -23.32 15.65
CA ASP A 160 2.42 -23.70 16.23
C ASP A 160 1.30 -23.89 15.18
N GLN A 161 1.45 -23.30 14.00
CA GLN A 161 0.57 -23.50 12.84
C GLN A 161 1.29 -23.26 11.51
N ALA A 162 0.61 -23.62 10.41
CA ALA A 162 1.07 -23.38 9.05
C ALA A 162 0.68 -21.97 8.60
N LEU A 163 1.43 -21.41 7.65
CA LEU A 163 1.00 -20.20 6.95
C LEU A 163 -0.20 -20.50 6.06
N ASP A 164 -1.18 -19.61 6.06
CA ASP A 164 -2.31 -19.59 5.12
C ASP A 164 -2.51 -18.15 4.64
N LEU A 165 -1.75 -17.77 3.62
CA LEU A 165 -1.80 -16.43 3.03
C LEU A 165 -2.16 -16.56 1.54
N PRO A 166 -3.43 -16.31 1.14
CA PRO A 166 -4.05 -16.81 -0.10
C PRO A 166 -3.25 -16.74 -1.40
N ARG A 167 -2.39 -15.73 -1.53
CA ARG A 167 -1.60 -15.48 -2.73
C ARG A 167 -0.17 -15.07 -2.39
N PHE A 168 0.75 -15.75 -3.06
CA PHE A 168 2.16 -15.40 -3.20
C PHE A 168 2.88 -14.92 -1.93
N PRO A 169 2.95 -15.75 -0.86
CA PRO A 169 3.55 -15.31 0.39
C PRO A 169 5.05 -15.06 0.30
N ALA A 170 5.52 -13.83 0.47
CA ALA A 170 6.93 -13.52 0.69
C ALA A 170 7.24 -13.48 2.19
N ALA A 171 8.34 -14.11 2.59
CA ALA A 171 8.81 -14.09 3.96
C ALA A 171 9.82 -12.95 4.18
N PHE A 172 9.80 -12.35 5.37
CA PHE A 172 10.74 -11.32 5.79
C PHE A 172 11.23 -11.65 7.20
N HIS A 173 12.55 -11.84 7.34
CA HIS A 173 13.19 -12.23 8.60
C HIS A 173 13.78 -10.99 9.29
N LEU A 174 13.05 -10.44 10.26
CA LEU A 174 13.28 -9.12 10.85
C LEU A 174 13.07 -9.16 12.37
N ASP A 175 13.90 -8.45 13.13
CA ASP A 175 13.73 -8.29 14.58
C ASP A 175 12.72 -7.15 14.84
N VAL A 176 11.43 -7.47 14.78
CA VAL A 176 10.35 -6.47 14.81
C VAL A 176 9.98 -6.02 16.22
N ASP A 177 10.26 -6.84 17.24
CA ASP A 177 10.03 -6.52 18.64
C ASP A 177 11.30 -6.11 19.41
N GLN A 178 12.47 -6.18 18.75
CA GLN A 178 13.79 -5.84 19.30
C GLN A 178 14.21 -6.70 20.50
N ASP A 179 13.75 -7.94 20.60
CA ASP A 179 14.24 -8.86 21.63
C ASP A 179 15.63 -9.46 21.31
N GLY A 180 16.18 -9.11 20.13
CA GLY A 180 17.50 -9.52 19.67
C GLY A 180 17.51 -10.85 18.92
N VAL A 181 16.33 -11.42 18.68
CA VAL A 181 16.11 -12.59 17.82
C VAL A 181 15.18 -12.16 16.69
N ARG A 182 15.50 -12.53 15.45
CA ARG A 182 14.64 -12.15 14.32
C ARG A 182 13.38 -13.01 14.26
N ASP A 183 12.30 -12.35 13.88
CA ASP A 183 10.97 -12.91 13.67
C ASP A 183 10.66 -13.10 12.18
N LEU A 184 9.53 -13.76 11.87
CA LEU A 184 9.02 -13.86 10.51
C LEU A 184 7.75 -13.00 10.32
N LEU A 185 7.80 -12.14 9.31
CA LEU A 185 6.62 -11.55 8.70
C LEU A 185 6.38 -12.22 7.34
N PHE A 186 5.11 -12.47 7.01
CA PHE A 186 4.71 -12.85 5.67
C PHE A 186 3.77 -11.81 5.09
N SER A 187 3.97 -11.45 3.82
CA SER A 187 3.02 -10.63 3.07
C SER A 187 2.88 -11.11 1.62
N PRO A 188 1.75 -10.84 0.94
CA PRO A 188 1.62 -11.15 -0.48
C PRO A 188 2.65 -10.37 -1.30
N ASN A 189 3.32 -11.05 -2.22
CA ASN A 189 4.15 -10.45 -3.27
C ASN A 189 3.33 -10.19 -4.55
N THR A 190 2.08 -9.77 -4.38
CA THR A 190 1.16 -9.45 -5.47
C THR A 190 0.17 -8.38 -5.00
N PRO A 191 -0.24 -7.44 -5.86
CA PRO A 191 -1.30 -6.47 -5.56
C PRO A 191 -2.70 -6.99 -5.91
N LEU A 192 -2.83 -8.26 -6.29
CA LEU A 192 -4.08 -8.87 -6.78
C LEU A 192 -4.54 -9.98 -5.84
N GLU A 193 -5.85 -10.03 -5.61
CA GLU A 193 -6.52 -11.09 -4.84
C GLU A 193 -5.93 -11.27 -3.44
N THR A 194 -5.64 -10.14 -2.78
CA THR A 194 -5.09 -10.07 -1.43
C THR A 194 -6.15 -9.61 -0.45
N ASN A 195 -6.16 -10.21 0.75
CA ASN A 195 -6.94 -9.67 1.84
C ASN A 195 -6.16 -8.53 2.50
N ASP A 196 -6.42 -7.29 2.11
CA ASP A 196 -5.62 -6.15 2.55
C ASP A 196 -5.79 -5.81 4.05
N ASP A 197 -6.84 -6.30 4.71
CA ASP A 197 -7.01 -6.20 6.17
C ASP A 197 -6.17 -7.23 6.94
N LYS A 198 -5.71 -8.30 6.27
CA LYS A 198 -5.06 -9.48 6.86
C LYS A 198 -3.88 -9.97 5.99
N SER A 199 -3.11 -9.03 5.47
CA SER A 199 -2.03 -9.30 4.52
C SER A 199 -0.64 -9.29 5.15
N VAL A 200 -0.49 -8.96 6.44
CA VAL A 200 0.81 -9.03 7.14
C VAL A 200 0.73 -9.99 8.32
N HIS A 201 1.15 -11.24 8.08
CA HIS A 201 1.12 -12.30 9.09
C HIS A 201 2.40 -12.29 9.90
N TYR A 202 2.29 -12.21 11.22
CA TYR A 202 3.41 -12.15 12.14
C TYR A 202 3.56 -13.44 12.95
N PHE A 203 4.72 -14.08 12.79
CA PHE A 203 5.17 -15.22 13.58
C PHE A 203 6.38 -14.80 14.41
N ARG A 204 6.17 -14.67 15.72
CA ARG A 204 7.23 -14.32 16.67
C ARG A 204 8.15 -15.51 16.92
N ASN A 205 9.45 -15.29 16.90
CA ASN A 205 10.45 -16.26 17.28
C ASN A 205 10.63 -16.28 18.81
N THR A 206 10.16 -17.35 19.44
CA THR A 206 10.34 -17.60 20.88
C THR A 206 11.56 -18.47 21.20
N GLY A 207 12.33 -18.83 20.16
CA GLY A 207 13.52 -19.65 20.23
C GLY A 207 14.81 -18.83 20.19
N THR A 208 15.69 -19.16 19.26
CA THR A 208 16.95 -18.44 19.01
C THR A 208 17.13 -18.23 17.51
N GLU A 209 18.10 -17.39 17.13
CA GLU A 209 18.44 -17.16 15.72
C GLU A 209 18.84 -18.46 14.98
N ASP A 210 19.57 -19.36 15.64
CA ASP A 210 20.06 -20.61 15.04
C ASP A 210 19.04 -21.77 15.12
N VAL A 211 18.07 -21.65 16.02
CA VAL A 211 17.04 -22.67 16.29
C VAL A 211 15.74 -21.96 16.61
N PRO A 212 15.01 -21.50 15.58
CA PRO A 212 13.82 -20.70 15.79
C PRO A 212 12.65 -21.55 16.29
N SER A 213 11.72 -20.90 16.98
CA SER A 213 10.45 -21.48 17.44
C SER A 213 9.33 -20.48 17.18
N TRP A 214 8.51 -20.76 16.18
CA TRP A 214 7.56 -19.79 15.63
C TRP A 214 6.22 -19.83 16.36
N HIS A 215 5.80 -18.69 16.89
CA HIS A 215 4.50 -18.50 17.51
C HIS A 215 3.69 -17.49 16.70
N PHE A 216 2.59 -17.95 16.10
CA PHE A 216 1.70 -17.03 15.40
C PHE A 216 1.10 -16.01 16.36
N THR A 217 1.21 -14.73 15.99
CA THR A 217 0.74 -13.61 16.79
C THR A 217 -0.50 -12.95 16.19
N THR A 218 -0.48 -12.64 14.89
CA THR A 218 -1.60 -11.96 14.19
C THR A 218 -1.47 -12.09 12.67
N ASP A 219 -2.58 -12.00 11.95
CA ASP A 219 -2.66 -11.91 10.47
C ASP A 219 -2.73 -10.46 9.95
N ALA A 220 -2.84 -9.49 10.85
CA ALA A 220 -3.06 -8.07 10.56
C ALA A 220 -2.00 -7.16 11.21
N TYR A 221 -0.73 -7.56 11.18
CA TYR A 221 0.34 -6.81 11.83
C TYR A 221 0.46 -5.39 11.24
N LEU A 222 0.30 -4.37 12.08
CA LEU A 222 0.24 -2.94 11.72
C LEU A 222 -0.99 -2.53 10.88
N GLN A 223 -1.99 -3.41 10.72
CA GLN A 223 -3.18 -3.14 9.90
C GLN A 223 -4.45 -2.89 10.71
N ASN A 224 -4.41 -3.18 12.02
CA ASN A 224 -5.55 -2.99 12.91
C ASN A 224 -6.01 -1.52 12.97
N GLY A 225 -7.30 -1.31 12.74
CA GLY A 225 -7.95 0.01 12.82
C GLY A 225 -7.83 0.85 11.55
N MET A 226 -7.20 0.33 10.49
CA MET A 226 -7.26 0.95 9.16
C MET A 226 -8.60 0.66 8.50
N ILE A 227 -9.04 1.56 7.62
CA ILE A 227 -10.12 1.28 6.66
C ILE A 227 -9.43 0.89 5.37
N ASP A 228 -9.30 -0.41 5.14
CA ASP A 228 -8.92 -0.96 3.85
C ASP A 228 -10.14 -1.65 3.22
N LEU A 229 -10.38 -1.33 1.95
CA LEU A 229 -11.55 -1.83 1.20
C LEU A 229 -11.12 -2.46 -0.12
N GLY A 230 -9.84 -2.77 -0.23
CA GLY A 230 -9.24 -3.33 -1.42
C GLY A 230 -8.88 -2.29 -2.47
N ARG A 231 -8.49 -2.79 -3.63
CA ARG A 231 -7.86 -2.03 -4.69
C ARG A 231 -8.78 -0.92 -5.22
N GLY A 232 -8.24 0.30 -5.30
CA GLY A 232 -8.93 1.47 -5.84
C GLY A 232 -9.96 2.05 -4.90
N ALA A 233 -9.59 2.32 -3.65
CA ALA A 233 -10.45 3.00 -2.69
C ALA A 233 -10.68 4.46 -3.12
N TYR A 234 -11.93 4.87 -3.26
CA TYR A 234 -12.32 6.21 -3.70
C TYR A 234 -13.35 6.80 -2.73
N PRO A 235 -12.94 7.74 -1.84
CA PRO A 235 -13.81 8.28 -0.81
C PRO A 235 -14.74 9.37 -1.37
N ALA A 236 -15.94 9.45 -0.80
CA ALA A 236 -16.91 10.53 -1.00
C ALA A 236 -17.58 10.86 0.34
N LEU A 237 -17.72 12.15 0.65
CA LEU A 237 -18.27 12.64 1.93
C LEU A 237 -19.57 13.39 1.69
N HIS A 238 -20.66 12.93 2.30
CA HIS A 238 -21.98 13.57 2.25
C HIS A 238 -22.74 13.26 3.55
N ASP A 239 -23.71 14.07 3.92
CA ASP A 239 -24.66 13.75 4.99
C ASP A 239 -25.75 12.84 4.40
N PHE A 240 -25.63 11.52 4.56
CA PHE A 240 -26.49 10.56 3.85
C PHE A 240 -27.86 10.39 4.51
N ASP A 241 -27.97 10.58 5.82
CA ASP A 241 -29.24 10.46 6.56
C ASP A 241 -29.80 11.78 7.07
N GLY A 242 -29.19 12.91 6.72
CA GLY A 242 -29.70 14.25 6.98
C GLY A 242 -29.59 14.66 8.45
N ASP A 243 -28.69 14.05 9.22
CA ASP A 243 -28.49 14.35 10.63
C ASP A 243 -27.54 15.55 10.89
N GLY A 244 -26.95 16.08 9.82
CA GLY A 244 -26.04 17.23 9.82
C GLY A 244 -24.58 16.86 10.02
N LEU A 245 -24.22 15.57 10.06
CA LEU A 245 -22.85 15.08 10.09
C LEU A 245 -22.46 14.52 8.72
N LEU A 246 -21.22 14.77 8.29
CA LEU A 246 -20.71 14.13 7.08
C LEU A 246 -20.43 12.66 7.36
N ASP A 247 -21.07 11.81 6.57
CA ASP A 247 -20.84 10.36 6.45
C ASP A 247 -19.83 10.07 5.34
N LEU A 248 -19.39 8.81 5.24
CA LEU A 248 -18.37 8.38 4.30
C LEU A 248 -18.88 7.22 3.42
N ALA A 249 -18.83 7.41 2.11
CA ALA A 249 -18.90 6.32 1.14
C ALA A 249 -17.51 6.09 0.56
N VAL A 250 -17.17 4.83 0.29
CA VAL A 250 -15.90 4.47 -0.32
C VAL A 250 -16.15 3.42 -1.37
N ALA A 251 -15.97 3.80 -2.63
CA ALA A 251 -15.98 2.85 -3.72
C ALA A 251 -14.64 2.11 -3.79
N ASN A 252 -14.67 0.87 -4.26
CA ASN A 252 -13.47 0.11 -4.57
C ASN A 252 -13.62 -0.56 -5.93
N LYS A 253 -12.51 -0.66 -6.66
CA LYS A 253 -12.48 -1.42 -7.91
C LYS A 253 -12.57 -2.92 -7.64
N GLU A 254 -11.85 -3.43 -6.65
CA GLU A 254 -11.78 -4.85 -6.33
C GLU A 254 -11.62 -5.02 -4.81
N ARG A 255 -12.57 -5.66 -4.14
CA ARG A 255 -12.47 -6.04 -2.72
C ARG A 255 -12.34 -7.54 -2.61
N PHE A 256 -11.34 -8.02 -1.88
CA PHE A 256 -11.14 -9.45 -1.72
C PHE A 256 -12.24 -10.11 -0.87
N GLU A 257 -12.94 -11.07 -1.47
CA GLU A 257 -13.82 -12.03 -0.78
C GLU A 257 -13.30 -13.47 -0.88
N GLY A 258 -12.37 -13.70 -1.81
CA GLY A 258 -11.71 -14.96 -2.06
C GLY A 258 -10.91 -14.92 -3.35
N VAL A 259 -10.15 -15.98 -3.62
CA VAL A 259 -9.48 -16.18 -4.91
C VAL A 259 -10.54 -16.22 -6.02
N ASP A 260 -10.30 -15.48 -7.11
CA ASP A 260 -11.26 -15.25 -8.21
C ASP A 260 -12.58 -14.56 -7.77
N GLN A 261 -12.65 -14.00 -6.55
CA GLN A 261 -13.81 -13.33 -5.99
C GLN A 261 -13.40 -11.95 -5.45
N THR A 262 -13.29 -11.00 -6.36
CA THR A 262 -12.88 -9.62 -6.05
C THR A 262 -13.87 -8.59 -6.60
N PRO A 263 -15.14 -8.57 -6.14
CA PRO A 263 -16.13 -7.66 -6.69
C PRO A 263 -15.77 -6.18 -6.47
N ALA A 264 -16.19 -5.34 -7.40
CA ALA A 264 -16.35 -3.92 -7.13
C ALA A 264 -17.49 -3.70 -6.12
N SER A 265 -17.33 -2.72 -5.23
CA SER A 265 -18.37 -2.37 -4.27
C SER A 265 -18.31 -0.90 -3.87
N VAL A 266 -19.36 -0.44 -3.21
CA VAL A 266 -19.38 0.85 -2.49
C VAL A 266 -19.68 0.55 -1.04
N ALA A 267 -18.68 0.71 -0.18
CA ALA A 267 -18.88 0.63 1.27
C ALA A 267 -19.44 1.96 1.79
N ALA A 268 -20.25 1.89 2.83
CA ALA A 268 -20.89 3.04 3.44
C ALA A 268 -20.70 3.02 4.95
N PHE A 269 -20.33 4.16 5.52
CA PHE A 269 -20.03 4.36 6.92
C PHE A 269 -20.79 5.57 7.45
N ARG A 270 -21.44 5.41 8.61
CA ARG A 270 -22.13 6.49 9.30
C ARG A 270 -21.20 7.17 10.29
N ASN A 271 -21.23 8.49 10.33
CA ASN A 271 -20.57 9.26 11.36
C ASN A 271 -21.35 9.20 12.69
N VAL A 272 -20.92 8.31 13.58
CA VAL A 272 -21.49 8.15 14.94
C VAL A 272 -20.80 9.05 15.97
N GLY A 273 -19.87 9.89 15.52
CA GLY A 273 -19.11 10.82 16.34
C GLY A 273 -19.87 12.12 16.59
N ASN A 274 -19.18 13.24 16.37
CA ASN A 274 -19.78 14.57 16.34
C ASN A 274 -19.03 15.44 15.33
N ALA A 275 -19.53 16.65 15.07
CA ALA A 275 -18.98 17.58 14.08
C ALA A 275 -17.50 17.95 14.30
N THR A 276 -16.96 17.80 15.53
CA THR A 276 -15.56 18.13 15.85
C THR A 276 -14.67 16.90 16.07
N GLU A 277 -15.24 15.71 16.06
CA GLU A 277 -14.51 14.45 16.26
C GLU A 277 -15.28 13.33 15.54
N PRO A 278 -15.16 13.24 14.21
CA PRO A 278 -15.90 12.28 13.40
C PRO A 278 -15.46 10.85 13.72
N LYS A 279 -16.42 9.91 13.72
CA LYS A 279 -16.17 8.48 13.96
C LYS A 279 -17.05 7.67 13.02
N PHE A 280 -16.44 6.89 12.14
CA PHE A 280 -17.12 6.18 11.07
C PHE A 280 -17.39 4.72 11.45
N ASP A 281 -18.65 4.38 11.68
CA ASP A 281 -19.09 2.99 11.86
C ASP A 281 -19.58 2.42 10.52
N LEU A 282 -19.08 1.25 10.16
CA LEU A 282 -19.49 0.55 8.94
C LEU A 282 -20.98 0.19 8.96
N ILE A 283 -21.72 0.62 7.94
CA ILE A 283 -23.13 0.29 7.72
C ILE A 283 -23.25 -0.90 6.76
N ASN A 284 -22.59 -0.83 5.61
CA ASN A 284 -22.64 -1.87 4.58
C ASN A 284 -21.34 -1.86 3.76
N LEU A 285 -20.81 -3.03 3.40
CA LEU A 285 -19.65 -3.16 2.50
C LEU A 285 -20.03 -3.16 1.03
N ASP A 286 -21.30 -3.45 0.72
CA ASP A 286 -21.85 -3.51 -0.63
C ASP A 286 -23.20 -2.77 -0.64
N TRP A 287 -23.12 -1.45 -0.52
CA TRP A 287 -24.29 -0.58 -0.35
C TRP A 287 -25.13 -0.43 -1.62
N ILE A 288 -24.46 -0.37 -2.78
CA ILE A 288 -25.09 -0.23 -4.09
C ILE A 288 -24.90 -1.55 -4.83
N ALA A 289 -25.99 -2.15 -5.33
CA ALA A 289 -25.97 -3.45 -6.01
C ALA A 289 -25.36 -3.39 -7.43
N LEU A 290 -24.06 -3.08 -7.52
CA LEU A 290 -23.34 -2.88 -8.78
C LEU A 290 -23.19 -4.18 -9.58
N ALA A 291 -22.95 -5.29 -8.89
CA ALA A 291 -22.72 -6.60 -9.50
C ALA A 291 -23.93 -7.10 -10.32
N ASP A 292 -25.15 -6.77 -9.90
CA ASP A 292 -26.39 -7.11 -10.62
C ASP A 292 -26.45 -6.50 -12.02
N TYR A 293 -25.67 -5.43 -12.25
CA TYR A 293 -25.63 -4.66 -13.48
C TYR A 293 -24.27 -4.71 -14.20
N GLN A 294 -23.32 -5.51 -13.69
CA GLN A 294 -21.96 -5.66 -14.23
C GLN A 294 -21.19 -4.32 -14.30
N ILE A 295 -21.40 -3.47 -13.29
CA ILE A 295 -20.69 -2.19 -13.17
C ILE A 295 -19.38 -2.44 -12.42
N GLU A 296 -18.26 -2.08 -13.06
CA GLU A 296 -16.90 -2.33 -12.58
C GLU A 296 -16.09 -1.03 -12.52
N SER A 297 -15.12 -0.98 -11.59
CA SER A 297 -14.34 0.25 -11.29
C SER A 297 -15.22 1.47 -10.99
N PRO A 298 -16.16 1.39 -10.03
CA PRO A 298 -17.17 2.40 -9.78
C PRO A 298 -16.58 3.69 -9.22
N TYR A 299 -17.12 4.82 -9.68
CA TYR A 299 -16.90 6.15 -9.09
C TYR A 299 -18.26 6.81 -8.79
N PRO A 300 -18.72 6.80 -7.53
CA PRO A 300 -20.00 7.36 -7.15
C PRO A 300 -19.91 8.89 -6.99
N ALA A 301 -20.94 9.59 -7.45
CA ALA A 301 -21.20 11.00 -7.20
C ALA A 301 -22.63 11.14 -6.67
N PHE A 302 -22.77 11.73 -5.48
CA PHE A 302 -24.05 11.85 -4.80
C PHE A 302 -24.62 13.25 -4.98
N GLY A 303 -25.94 13.34 -5.07
CA GLY A 303 -26.65 14.62 -5.21
C GLY A 303 -28.14 14.41 -5.47
N ASP A 304 -28.95 15.43 -5.20
CA ASP A 304 -30.39 15.42 -5.53
C ASP A 304 -30.57 15.51 -7.04
N LEU A 305 -30.90 14.38 -7.68
CA LEU A 305 -31.05 14.32 -9.12
C LEU A 305 -32.51 14.47 -9.52
N ASP A 306 -33.50 13.99 -8.77
CA ASP A 306 -34.89 14.11 -9.19
C ASP A 306 -35.65 15.33 -8.62
N GLY A 307 -35.00 16.09 -7.73
CA GLY A 307 -35.49 17.34 -7.15
C GLY A 307 -36.43 17.14 -5.96
N ASP A 308 -36.39 15.97 -5.32
CA ASP A 308 -37.23 15.66 -4.16
C ASP A 308 -36.58 15.99 -2.80
N GLY A 309 -35.31 16.39 -2.82
CA GLY A 309 -34.54 16.88 -1.68
C GLY A 309 -33.78 15.80 -0.91
N ASP A 310 -33.68 14.58 -1.44
CA ASP A 310 -32.78 13.55 -0.92
C ASP A 310 -31.61 13.26 -1.89
N LEU A 311 -30.64 12.43 -1.48
CA LEU A 311 -29.43 12.17 -2.26
C LEU A 311 -29.61 10.93 -3.14
N ASP A 312 -29.58 11.13 -4.45
CA ASP A 312 -29.39 10.09 -5.47
C ASP A 312 -27.89 9.83 -5.72
N VAL A 313 -27.58 8.88 -6.62
CA VAL A 313 -26.19 8.57 -6.99
C VAL A 313 -26.02 8.34 -8.49
N LEU A 314 -25.03 9.02 -9.07
CA LEU A 314 -24.42 8.65 -10.34
C LEU A 314 -23.22 7.75 -10.09
N VAL A 315 -23.03 6.71 -10.90
CA VAL A 315 -21.84 5.84 -10.83
C VAL A 315 -21.18 5.81 -12.19
N GLY A 316 -19.94 6.31 -12.28
CA GLY A 316 -19.09 6.13 -13.45
C GLY A 316 -18.44 4.75 -13.49
N ASP A 317 -18.13 4.21 -14.68
CA ASP A 317 -17.51 2.89 -14.84
C ASP A 317 -16.24 2.88 -15.72
N GLU A 318 -15.54 1.73 -15.75
CA GLU A 318 -14.31 1.56 -16.56
C GLU A 318 -14.53 1.69 -18.08
N LEU A 319 -15.76 1.53 -18.55
CA LEU A 319 -16.14 1.63 -19.97
C LEU A 319 -16.56 3.06 -20.36
N GLY A 320 -16.40 4.04 -19.45
CA GLY A 320 -16.70 5.44 -19.72
C GLY A 320 -18.19 5.79 -19.60
N ARG A 321 -19.03 4.88 -19.11
CA ARG A 321 -20.47 5.09 -18.94
C ARG A 321 -20.78 5.66 -17.57
N ILE A 322 -21.97 6.25 -17.47
CA ILE A 322 -22.51 6.82 -16.24
C ILE A 322 -23.88 6.22 -16.00
N HIS A 323 -24.03 5.58 -14.83
CA HIS A 323 -25.23 4.91 -14.37
C HIS A 323 -25.94 5.80 -13.35
N GLU A 324 -27.26 5.76 -13.31
CA GLU A 324 -28.08 6.53 -12.35
C GLU A 324 -28.86 5.58 -11.47
N PHE A 325 -28.79 5.80 -10.16
CA PHE A 325 -29.62 5.14 -9.18
C PHE A 325 -30.36 6.19 -8.35
N THR A 326 -31.66 6.00 -8.18
CA THR A 326 -32.53 6.86 -7.39
C THR A 326 -32.65 6.31 -5.97
N ASN A 327 -32.60 7.19 -4.98
CA ASN A 327 -32.92 6.84 -3.61
C ASN A 327 -34.43 6.59 -3.47
N VAL A 328 -34.79 5.45 -2.86
CA VAL A 328 -36.19 5.03 -2.68
C VAL A 328 -36.59 4.93 -1.22
N SER A 329 -35.73 5.42 -0.31
CA SER A 329 -36.01 5.50 1.12
C SER A 329 -36.93 6.68 1.46
N ASP A 330 -37.45 6.70 2.69
CA ASP A 330 -38.16 7.89 3.18
C ASP A 330 -37.13 8.97 3.59
N SER A 331 -37.46 10.24 3.37
CA SER A 331 -36.56 11.37 3.71
C SER A 331 -36.05 11.30 5.16
N GLY A 332 -34.70 11.34 5.31
CA GLY A 332 -33.99 11.26 6.58
C GLY A 332 -33.71 9.84 7.09
N ASP A 333 -34.13 8.81 6.37
CA ASP A 333 -33.62 7.46 6.57
C ASP A 333 -32.32 7.27 5.79
N TRP A 334 -31.58 6.21 6.13
CA TRP A 334 -30.38 5.85 5.36
C TRP A 334 -30.78 5.44 3.93
N PRO A 335 -30.11 5.98 2.87
CA PRO A 335 -30.56 5.75 1.49
C PRO A 335 -30.54 4.29 1.07
N GLU A 336 -31.56 3.91 0.30
CA GLU A 336 -31.63 2.65 -0.44
C GLU A 336 -31.73 2.98 -1.93
N PHE A 337 -30.81 2.45 -2.74
CA PHE A 337 -30.71 2.83 -4.14
C PHE A 337 -31.35 1.81 -5.08
N SER A 338 -32.13 2.30 -6.03
CA SER A 338 -32.68 1.50 -7.13
C SER A 338 -32.21 2.04 -8.47
N LEU A 339 -31.84 1.15 -9.39
CA LEU A 339 -31.36 1.55 -10.71
C LEU A 339 -32.45 2.32 -11.48
N ALA A 340 -32.13 3.54 -11.87
CA ALA A 340 -32.96 4.38 -12.73
C ALA A 340 -32.52 4.28 -14.20
N ALA A 341 -31.20 4.30 -14.47
CA ALA A 341 -30.64 4.18 -15.81
C ALA A 341 -29.28 3.45 -15.82
N LEU A 342 -29.13 2.45 -16.69
CA LEU A 342 -27.85 1.74 -16.97
C LEU A 342 -26.87 2.54 -17.84
N SER A 343 -27.32 3.67 -18.35
CA SER A 343 -26.50 4.61 -19.10
C SER A 343 -27.32 5.87 -19.27
N LEU A 344 -26.82 6.97 -18.70
CA LEU A 344 -27.35 8.29 -19.01
C LEU A 344 -27.22 8.57 -20.51
N GLN A 345 -28.15 9.34 -21.04
CA GLN A 345 -28.18 9.73 -22.44
C GLN A 345 -27.85 11.21 -22.58
N GLU A 346 -27.08 11.55 -23.61
CA GLU A 346 -26.84 12.94 -23.99
C GLU A 346 -28.06 13.49 -24.76
N ASP A 347 -28.48 14.68 -24.39
CA ASP A 347 -29.55 15.38 -25.07
C ASP A 347 -29.23 15.65 -26.54
N GLY A 348 -30.26 15.62 -27.37
CA GLY A 348 -30.16 15.89 -28.80
C GLY A 348 -29.62 14.73 -29.63
N SER A 349 -28.60 14.00 -29.15
CA SER A 349 -28.14 12.76 -29.79
C SER A 349 -28.99 11.56 -29.39
N GLY A 350 -29.42 11.49 -28.13
CA GLY A 350 -30.10 10.33 -27.54
C GLY A 350 -29.21 9.11 -27.39
N GLU A 351 -27.90 9.28 -27.60
CA GLU A 351 -26.89 8.25 -27.42
C GLU A 351 -26.45 8.23 -25.96
N ALA A 352 -25.90 7.09 -25.54
CA ALA A 352 -25.28 6.94 -24.23
C ALA A 352 -24.15 7.98 -24.05
N ILE A 353 -24.10 8.63 -22.88
CA ILE A 353 -22.91 9.37 -22.46
C ILE A 353 -21.76 8.38 -22.34
N ASP A 354 -20.70 8.66 -23.09
CA ASP A 354 -19.46 7.90 -23.13
C ASP A 354 -18.29 8.89 -23.18
N VAL A 355 -17.55 8.98 -22.07
CA VAL A 355 -16.36 9.84 -21.95
C VAL A 355 -15.06 9.10 -22.29
N GLY A 356 -15.15 7.85 -22.75
CA GLY A 356 -14.01 7.02 -23.13
C GLY A 356 -13.81 5.84 -22.18
N GLN A 357 -12.93 5.97 -21.19
CA GLN A 357 -12.65 4.90 -20.22
C GLN A 357 -12.47 5.49 -18.83
N PHE A 358 -12.93 4.76 -17.81
CA PHE A 358 -12.87 5.15 -16.40
C PHE A 358 -13.54 6.51 -16.16
N ALA A 359 -14.86 6.57 -16.32
CA ALA A 359 -15.63 7.77 -16.02
C ALA A 359 -15.61 8.06 -14.51
N THR A 360 -15.27 9.29 -14.14
CA THR A 360 -15.19 9.73 -12.74
C THR A 360 -16.07 10.97 -12.55
N PRO A 361 -17.39 10.80 -12.42
CA PRO A 361 -18.31 11.93 -12.28
C PRO A 361 -18.14 12.61 -10.94
N GLN A 362 -18.42 13.90 -10.91
CA GLN A 362 -18.68 14.69 -9.71
C GLN A 362 -19.80 15.68 -10.03
N LEU A 363 -20.69 15.89 -9.06
CA LEU A 363 -21.84 16.78 -9.19
C LEU A 363 -21.57 18.12 -8.51
N HIS A 364 -21.90 19.22 -9.19
CA HIS A 364 -21.89 20.56 -8.63
C HIS A 364 -22.77 21.49 -9.48
N ASP A 365 -23.43 22.48 -8.89
CA ASP A 365 -24.12 23.54 -9.64
C ASP A 365 -23.08 24.50 -10.24
N MET A 366 -22.79 24.39 -11.53
CA MET A 366 -21.66 25.07 -12.18
C MET A 366 -22.04 26.41 -12.82
N ASP A 367 -23.33 26.66 -13.05
CA ASP A 367 -23.84 27.92 -13.62
C ASP A 367 -24.69 28.75 -12.63
N GLY A 368 -25.00 28.21 -11.45
CA GLY A 368 -25.71 28.86 -10.36
C GLY A 368 -27.22 28.92 -10.55
N ASP A 369 -27.80 28.06 -11.40
CA ASP A 369 -29.24 28.02 -11.66
C ASP A 369 -30.03 27.14 -10.67
N GLY A 370 -29.30 26.36 -9.86
CA GLY A 370 -29.82 25.57 -8.76
C GLY A 370 -30.01 24.09 -9.07
N ASP A 371 -29.72 23.60 -10.28
CA ASP A 371 -29.53 22.17 -10.53
C ASP A 371 -28.07 21.73 -10.62
N LEU A 372 -27.83 20.46 -10.33
CA LEU A 372 -26.49 19.90 -10.29
C LEU A 372 -26.02 19.56 -11.71
N ASP A 373 -24.96 20.22 -12.16
CA ASP A 373 -24.19 19.84 -13.33
C ASP A 373 -23.20 18.72 -13.01
N MET A 374 -22.61 18.15 -14.05
CA MET A 374 -21.70 17.01 -13.92
C MET A 374 -20.35 17.28 -14.58
N VAL A 375 -19.27 17.21 -13.81
CA VAL A 375 -17.89 17.20 -14.31
C VAL A 375 -17.38 15.77 -14.26
N VAL A 376 -16.87 15.26 -15.37
CA VAL A 376 -16.44 13.86 -15.50
C VAL A 376 -14.98 13.81 -15.90
N GLY A 377 -14.14 13.18 -15.07
CA GLY A 377 -12.79 12.80 -15.47
C GLY A 377 -12.74 11.48 -16.21
N GLU A 378 -11.58 11.19 -16.82
CA GLU A 378 -11.38 10.00 -17.64
C GLU A 378 -9.90 9.60 -17.76
N LYS A 379 -9.65 8.44 -18.36
CA LYS A 379 -8.33 7.83 -18.46
C LYS A 379 -7.25 8.69 -19.13
N ASN A 380 -7.54 9.49 -20.16
CA ASN A 380 -6.55 10.35 -20.81
C ASN A 380 -6.19 11.59 -19.97
N GLY A 381 -6.89 11.84 -18.85
CA GLY A 381 -6.55 12.90 -17.90
C GLY A 381 -7.22 14.24 -18.16
N THR A 382 -8.27 14.27 -18.99
CA THR A 382 -9.09 15.47 -19.24
C THR A 382 -10.31 15.51 -18.33
N LEU A 383 -10.99 16.65 -18.25
CA LEU A 383 -12.31 16.76 -17.62
C LEU A 383 -13.34 17.19 -18.67
N THR A 384 -14.50 16.54 -18.70
CA THR A 384 -15.65 16.95 -19.55
C THR A 384 -16.76 17.50 -18.67
N LEU A 385 -17.31 18.66 -19.03
CA LEU A 385 -18.44 19.26 -18.34
C LEU A 385 -19.75 18.94 -19.09
N PHE A 386 -20.76 18.51 -18.36
CA PHE A 386 -22.14 18.34 -18.83
C PHE A 386 -23.06 19.27 -18.05
N GLU A 387 -23.70 20.17 -18.77
CA GLU A 387 -24.76 21.04 -18.25
C GLU A 387 -26.03 20.22 -18.09
N ARG A 388 -26.67 20.36 -16.94
CA ARG A 388 -28.02 19.87 -16.73
C ARG A 388 -28.99 20.99 -17.09
N THR A 389 -29.91 20.71 -18.01
CA THR A 389 -30.87 21.74 -18.48
C THR A 389 -32.27 21.54 -17.90
N SER A 390 -32.53 20.34 -17.39
CA SER A 390 -33.70 19.94 -16.60
C SER A 390 -33.47 18.53 -16.05
N VAL A 391 -34.31 18.10 -15.11
CA VAL A 391 -34.27 16.74 -14.54
C VAL A 391 -34.21 15.68 -15.65
N GLY A 392 -33.15 14.88 -15.62
CA GLY A 392 -32.87 13.80 -16.58
C GLY A 392 -32.30 14.23 -17.95
N SER A 393 -31.95 15.50 -18.13
CA SER A 393 -31.48 16.06 -19.41
C SER A 393 -30.08 16.64 -19.30
N TRP A 394 -29.11 15.98 -19.94
CA TRP A 394 -27.68 16.28 -19.89
C TRP A 394 -27.14 16.71 -21.24
N SER A 395 -26.48 17.87 -21.30
CA SER A 395 -25.87 18.41 -22.52
C SER A 395 -24.38 18.61 -22.34
N LYS A 396 -23.55 17.96 -23.16
CA LYS A 396 -22.10 18.16 -23.12
C LYS A 396 -21.72 19.58 -23.50
N TYR A 397 -20.94 20.24 -22.66
CA TYR A 397 -20.34 21.52 -22.98
C TYR A 397 -19.09 21.33 -23.86
N VAL A 398 -19.02 22.09 -24.96
CA VAL A 398 -17.85 22.10 -25.85
C VAL A 398 -17.36 23.54 -25.98
N SER A 399 -16.23 23.82 -25.34
CA SER A 399 -15.57 25.12 -25.41
C SER A 399 -15.12 25.43 -26.85
N PRO A 400 -15.40 26.63 -27.38
CA PRO A 400 -14.85 27.06 -28.66
C PRO A 400 -13.32 27.18 -28.68
N VAL A 401 -12.67 27.22 -27.52
CA VAL A 401 -11.20 27.37 -27.38
C VAL A 401 -10.54 26.09 -26.90
N ASN A 402 -11.15 25.36 -25.97
CA ASN A 402 -10.54 24.18 -25.33
C ASN A 402 -11.15 22.84 -25.83
N GLY A 403 -12.20 22.90 -26.66
CA GLY A 403 -12.92 21.72 -27.11
C GLY A 403 -13.68 21.06 -25.96
N GLU A 404 -13.65 19.73 -25.89
CA GLU A 404 -14.35 18.95 -24.84
C GLU A 404 -13.63 18.98 -23.48
N ASN A 405 -12.35 19.39 -23.46
CA ASN A 405 -11.56 19.47 -22.24
C ASN A 405 -11.86 20.75 -21.46
N TRP A 406 -12.75 20.65 -20.47
CA TRP A 406 -13.13 21.74 -19.59
C TRP A 406 -11.91 22.29 -18.84
N GLY A 407 -11.78 23.61 -18.82
CA GLY A 407 -10.65 24.29 -18.20
C GLY A 407 -9.30 24.10 -18.90
N ASN A 408 -9.23 23.40 -20.04
CA ASN A 408 -7.97 22.97 -20.66
C ASN A 408 -7.05 22.21 -19.68
N ILE A 409 -7.65 21.45 -18.75
CA ILE A 409 -6.92 20.74 -17.69
C ILE A 409 -6.07 19.62 -18.29
N ALA A 410 -4.84 19.50 -17.80
CA ALA A 410 -3.94 18.40 -18.12
C ALA A 410 -3.30 17.92 -16.82
N VAL A 411 -3.70 16.74 -16.36
CA VAL A 411 -3.15 16.14 -15.15
C VAL A 411 -1.82 15.42 -15.42
N ASP A 412 -1.04 15.27 -14.36
CA ASP A 412 0.22 14.53 -14.40
C ASP A 412 -0.01 13.05 -14.70
N ASN A 413 0.98 12.45 -15.36
CA ASN A 413 0.95 11.07 -15.80
C ASN A 413 2.37 10.53 -16.00
N LEU A 414 2.52 9.20 -16.03
CA LEU A 414 3.85 8.58 -16.05
C LEU A 414 4.51 8.58 -17.44
N LEU A 415 3.71 8.37 -18.50
CA LEU A 415 4.20 8.07 -19.85
C LEU A 415 3.67 8.99 -20.97
N GLY A 416 2.96 10.06 -20.63
CA GLY A 416 2.36 10.99 -21.59
C GLY A 416 1.05 10.52 -22.21
N ILE A 417 0.41 9.47 -21.67
CA ILE A 417 -0.72 8.78 -22.33
C ILE A 417 -1.98 8.70 -21.45
N ASN A 418 -1.87 8.31 -20.18
CA ASN A 418 -3.04 8.13 -19.31
C ASN A 418 -2.92 9.01 -18.07
N GLY A 419 -3.84 9.95 -17.87
CA GLY A 419 -3.90 10.77 -16.65
C GLY A 419 -4.81 10.23 -15.56
N TYR A 420 -5.83 9.41 -15.87
CA TYR A 420 -6.83 8.92 -14.92
C TYR A 420 -7.35 10.04 -13.99
N SER A 421 -7.87 11.11 -14.57
CA SER A 421 -8.33 12.27 -13.82
C SER A 421 -9.52 11.88 -12.93
N VAL A 422 -9.48 12.28 -11.66
CA VAL A 422 -10.63 12.20 -10.74
C VAL A 422 -10.88 13.61 -10.20
N PRO A 423 -12.00 14.27 -10.57
CA PRO A 423 -12.31 15.60 -10.08
C PRO A 423 -12.65 15.61 -8.59
N ALA A 424 -12.23 16.66 -7.89
CA ALA A 424 -12.54 16.94 -6.49
C ALA A 424 -12.84 18.45 -6.31
N LEU A 425 -13.83 18.94 -7.04
CA LEU A 425 -14.38 20.29 -6.96
C LEU A 425 -14.90 20.55 -5.54
N THR A 426 -14.30 21.52 -4.85
CA THR A 426 -14.50 21.73 -3.42
C THR A 426 -14.94 23.17 -3.16
N PRO A 427 -16.13 23.41 -2.61
CA PRO A 427 -16.55 24.73 -2.19
C PRO A 427 -15.65 25.27 -1.08
N THR A 428 -15.16 26.50 -1.26
CA THR A 428 -14.36 27.19 -0.25
C THR A 428 -14.90 28.59 -0.01
N THR A 429 -14.39 29.28 1.01
CA THR A 429 -14.73 30.69 1.26
C THR A 429 -14.30 31.64 0.12
N GLU A 430 -13.39 31.21 -0.75
CA GLU A 430 -12.91 31.98 -1.91
C GLU A 430 -13.72 31.69 -3.18
N GLY A 431 -14.46 30.58 -3.22
CA GLY A 431 -15.18 30.07 -4.38
C GLY A 431 -15.01 28.56 -4.55
N LEU A 432 -15.48 28.02 -5.67
CA LEU A 432 -15.32 26.61 -6.01
C LEU A 432 -13.88 26.34 -6.47
N ARG A 433 -13.11 25.60 -5.67
CA ARG A 433 -11.73 25.24 -5.99
C ARG A 433 -11.68 23.91 -6.73
N VAL A 434 -10.85 23.81 -7.76
CA VAL A 434 -10.78 22.63 -8.64
C VAL A 434 -9.52 21.85 -8.31
N PHE A 435 -9.69 20.78 -7.54
CA PHE A 435 -8.66 19.76 -7.37
C PHE A 435 -8.89 18.61 -8.35
N VAL A 436 -7.81 17.99 -8.83
CA VAL A 436 -7.90 16.82 -9.70
C VAL A 436 -6.81 15.82 -9.31
N ALA A 437 -7.23 14.61 -8.96
CA ALA A 437 -6.33 13.50 -8.70
C ALA A 437 -5.96 12.77 -10.00
N ASN A 438 -4.84 12.03 -10.02
CA ASN A 438 -4.29 11.49 -11.27
C ASN A 438 -3.55 10.14 -11.14
N GLU A 439 -3.04 9.65 -12.27
CA GLU A 439 -2.33 8.36 -12.43
C GLU A 439 -1.16 8.21 -11.47
N THR A 440 -0.45 9.30 -11.17
CA THR A 440 0.76 9.30 -10.34
C THR A 440 0.47 9.21 -8.84
N GLY A 441 -0.81 9.17 -8.45
CA GLY A 441 -1.20 9.13 -7.04
C GLY A 441 -1.16 10.51 -6.35
N THR A 442 -1.01 11.59 -7.12
CA THR A 442 -1.01 12.97 -6.60
C THR A 442 -2.36 13.66 -6.85
N VAL A 443 -2.58 14.73 -6.09
CA VAL A 443 -3.71 15.66 -6.28
C VAL A 443 -3.15 17.01 -6.68
N GLN A 444 -3.54 17.47 -7.86
CA GLN A 444 -3.21 18.78 -8.40
C GLN A 444 -4.31 19.79 -8.06
N ASP A 445 -3.92 21.05 -7.90
CA ASP A 445 -4.81 22.19 -7.65
C ASP A 445 -4.78 23.13 -8.84
N PHE A 446 -5.92 23.33 -9.50
CA PHE A 446 -6.06 24.18 -10.68
C PHE A 446 -6.70 25.54 -10.36
N GLY A 447 -6.78 25.92 -9.08
CA GLY A 447 -7.33 27.19 -8.65
C GLY A 447 -8.85 27.22 -8.60
N LEU A 448 -9.44 28.42 -8.75
CA LEU A 448 -10.88 28.63 -8.61
C LEU A 448 -11.59 28.55 -9.96
N ALA A 449 -12.67 27.77 -10.03
CA ALA A 449 -13.59 27.76 -11.16
C ALA A 449 -14.24 29.14 -11.34
N SER A 450 -14.60 29.45 -12.59
CA SER A 450 -15.27 30.70 -12.95
C SER A 450 -16.56 30.42 -13.72
N GLU A 451 -17.52 31.35 -13.66
CA GLU A 451 -18.75 31.31 -14.47
C GLU A 451 -18.47 31.32 -15.99
N ASN A 452 -17.24 31.66 -16.41
CA ASN A 452 -16.81 31.52 -17.79
C ASN A 452 -16.18 30.14 -18.01
N TRP A 453 -16.97 29.17 -18.47
CA TRP A 453 -16.50 27.80 -18.72
C TRP A 453 -15.46 27.67 -19.86
N ASP A 454 -15.23 28.73 -20.63
CA ASP A 454 -14.12 28.82 -21.59
C ASP A 454 -12.77 29.19 -20.96
N ALA A 455 -12.76 29.62 -19.69
CA ALA A 455 -11.55 30.03 -19.01
C ALA A 455 -10.61 28.83 -18.80
N GLU A 456 -9.33 29.04 -19.04
CA GLU A 456 -8.28 28.06 -18.70
C GLU A 456 -8.08 28.04 -17.18
N LEU A 457 -8.01 26.84 -16.63
CA LEU A 457 -7.65 26.57 -15.24
C LEU A 457 -6.17 26.18 -15.20
N VAL A 458 -5.34 27.08 -14.69
CA VAL A 458 -3.89 26.90 -14.64
C VAL A 458 -3.51 26.28 -13.30
N GLU A 459 -2.70 25.23 -13.35
CA GLU A 459 -2.17 24.58 -12.16
C GLU A 459 -1.47 25.59 -11.23
N VAL A 460 -1.85 25.52 -9.95
CA VAL A 460 -1.33 26.31 -8.84
C VAL A 460 -0.41 25.47 -7.95
N ASN A 461 -0.68 24.16 -7.81
CA ASN A 461 0.11 23.21 -7.06
C ASN A 461 0.04 21.81 -7.69
N GLU A 462 1.20 21.19 -7.93
CA GLU A 462 1.35 19.86 -8.55
C GLU A 462 1.03 18.69 -7.58
N ALA A 463 1.16 18.91 -6.26
CA ALA A 463 0.98 17.86 -5.26
C ALA A 463 0.52 18.44 -3.91
N VAL A 464 -0.81 18.58 -3.73
CA VAL A 464 -1.44 19.13 -2.51
C VAL A 464 -0.95 18.45 -1.23
N PHE A 465 -0.71 17.13 -1.27
CA PHE A 465 -0.28 16.33 -0.12
C PHE A 465 1.23 15.99 -0.12
N GLY A 466 2.01 16.56 -1.04
CA GLY A 466 3.40 16.16 -1.30
C GLY A 466 3.50 14.78 -1.98
N PRO A 467 4.73 14.23 -2.11
CA PRO A 467 4.93 12.92 -2.71
C PRO A 467 4.28 11.82 -1.85
N LYS A 468 3.53 10.93 -2.50
CA LYS A 468 2.91 9.75 -1.89
C LYS A 468 3.27 8.52 -2.70
N GLU A 469 3.30 7.38 -2.01
CA GLU A 469 3.43 6.09 -2.67
C GLU A 469 2.05 5.62 -3.13
N GLY A 470 2.02 4.98 -4.30
CA GLY A 470 0.80 4.51 -4.93
C GLY A 470 0.53 5.20 -6.26
N PHE A 471 -0.32 4.57 -7.06
CA PHE A 471 -0.83 5.11 -8.31
C PHE A 471 -2.33 5.37 -8.17
N ARG A 472 -2.89 6.17 -9.09
CA ARG A 472 -4.32 6.50 -9.24
C ARG A 472 -5.05 6.71 -7.91
N CYS A 473 -5.27 7.97 -7.56
CA CYS A 473 -5.98 8.31 -6.34
C CYS A 473 -7.31 9.04 -6.61
N ALA A 474 -8.12 9.15 -5.56
CA ALA A 474 -9.26 10.07 -5.50
C ALA A 474 -9.23 10.77 -4.14
N ALA A 475 -9.62 12.04 -4.11
CA ALA A 475 -9.64 12.83 -2.89
C ALA A 475 -11.04 13.37 -2.62
N ALA A 476 -11.45 13.29 -1.35
CA ALA A 476 -12.60 13.99 -0.82
C ALA A 476 -12.10 15.06 0.16
N PHE A 477 -12.56 16.31 -0.02
CA PHE A 477 -12.21 17.43 0.85
C PHE A 477 -13.46 17.92 1.58
N ALA A 478 -13.34 18.14 2.88
CA ALA A 478 -14.37 18.76 3.70
C ALA A 478 -13.73 19.29 5.00
N ASP A 479 -14.39 20.21 5.66
CA ASP A 479 -14.10 20.53 7.07
C ASP A 479 -14.71 19.42 7.94
N LEU A 480 -13.90 18.43 8.34
CA LEU A 480 -14.38 17.23 9.02
C LEU A 480 -14.43 17.39 10.54
N ASP A 481 -13.72 18.38 11.09
CA ASP A 481 -13.65 18.66 12.52
C ASP A 481 -14.16 20.06 12.94
N ASP A 482 -14.87 20.75 12.04
CA ASP A 482 -15.52 22.06 12.24
C ASP A 482 -14.53 23.12 12.76
N ASP A 483 -13.28 23.05 12.30
CA ASP A 483 -12.21 24.00 12.65
C ASP A 483 -12.08 25.17 11.65
N GLY A 484 -12.83 25.11 10.54
CA GLY A 484 -12.85 26.09 9.46
C GLY A 484 -11.76 25.90 8.41
N LEU A 485 -10.97 24.84 8.49
CA LEU A 485 -9.98 24.42 7.50
C LEU A 485 -10.47 23.18 6.75
N LEU A 486 -9.93 22.95 5.56
CA LEU A 486 -10.25 21.74 4.80
C LEU A 486 -9.37 20.59 5.26
N ASP A 487 -10.00 19.52 5.69
CA ASP A 487 -9.40 18.20 5.80
C ASP A 487 -9.54 17.45 4.48
N ALA A 488 -8.87 16.30 4.39
CA ALA A 488 -8.98 15.45 3.21
C ALA A 488 -8.88 13.97 3.53
N LEU A 489 -9.64 13.19 2.76
CA LEU A 489 -9.45 11.75 2.63
C LEU A 489 -8.92 11.46 1.24
N LEU A 490 -7.82 10.72 1.15
CA LEU A 490 -7.20 10.31 -0.10
C LEU A 490 -7.22 8.78 -0.18
N GLY A 491 -7.96 8.23 -1.11
CA GLY A 491 -7.90 6.80 -1.43
C GLY A 491 -6.98 6.55 -2.63
N ILE A 492 -6.25 5.44 -2.62
CA ILE A 492 -5.24 5.12 -3.63
C ILE A 492 -5.52 3.77 -4.29
N GLN A 493 -4.92 3.53 -5.47
CA GLN A 493 -5.14 2.28 -6.21
C GLN A 493 -4.79 1.04 -5.40
N ASN A 494 -3.80 1.10 -4.52
CA ASN A 494 -3.34 -0.06 -3.77
C ASN A 494 -4.25 -0.44 -2.59
N GLY A 495 -5.35 0.30 -2.37
CA GLY A 495 -6.23 0.12 -1.22
C GLY A 495 -5.90 1.07 -0.08
N GLY A 496 -6.76 1.06 0.94
CA GLY A 496 -6.68 1.96 2.08
C GLY A 496 -7.10 3.42 1.81
N ILE A 497 -7.31 4.14 2.91
CA ILE A 497 -7.59 5.59 2.92
C ILE A 497 -6.55 6.29 3.79
N LEU A 498 -5.96 7.36 3.25
CA LEU A 498 -5.12 8.29 3.99
C LEU A 498 -5.98 9.48 4.44
N ALA A 499 -6.00 9.75 5.74
CA ALA A 499 -6.67 10.92 6.31
C ALA A 499 -5.66 12.03 6.61
N PHE A 500 -5.98 13.24 6.18
CA PHE A 500 -5.21 14.46 6.41
C PHE A 500 -6.07 15.44 7.19
N SER A 501 -5.62 15.79 8.39
CA SER A 501 -6.18 16.91 9.15
C SER A 501 -5.36 18.17 8.90
N SER A 502 -6.05 19.26 8.64
CA SER A 502 -5.44 20.58 8.56
C SER A 502 -5.15 21.14 9.95
N SER A 503 -4.21 22.08 10.02
CA SER A 503 -3.92 22.78 11.28
C SER A 503 -3.25 24.12 11.02
N SER A 504 -3.67 25.15 11.76
CA SER A 504 -2.96 26.44 11.79
C SER A 504 -1.65 26.40 12.59
N ASP A 505 -1.42 25.35 13.38
CA ASP A 505 -0.29 25.21 14.31
C ASP A 505 0.95 24.57 13.66
N THR A 506 1.15 24.80 12.36
CA THR A 506 2.31 24.27 11.63
C THR A 506 3.61 24.85 12.19
N ILE A 507 4.40 24.00 12.87
CA ILE A 507 5.77 24.31 13.24
C ILE A 507 6.67 23.90 12.06
N ASN A 508 7.03 24.87 11.22
CA ASN A 508 8.12 24.69 10.27
C ASN A 508 9.45 24.63 11.04
N LEU A 509 9.97 23.43 11.28
CA LEU A 509 11.34 23.23 11.71
C LEU A 509 12.25 23.37 10.47
N GLU A 510 12.54 24.61 10.05
CA GLU A 510 13.65 24.90 9.15
C GLU A 510 14.96 24.65 9.89
N ALA A 511 15.35 23.38 9.99
CA ALA A 511 16.61 23.04 10.60
C ALA A 511 17.31 21.99 9.74
N THR A 512 18.42 22.41 9.16
CA THR A 512 19.37 21.53 8.49
C THR A 512 20.18 20.86 9.59
N PHE A 513 19.72 19.71 10.04
CA PHE A 513 20.48 18.90 10.98
C PHE A 513 21.54 18.11 10.21
N PRO A 514 22.78 18.01 10.69
CA PRO A 514 23.69 16.99 10.18
C PRO A 514 23.00 15.63 10.40
N PRO A 515 22.90 14.77 9.37
CA PRO A 515 22.27 13.47 9.53
C PRO A 515 22.99 12.72 10.65
N LEU A 516 22.24 12.16 11.60
CA LEU A 516 22.73 11.01 12.32
C LEU A 516 22.91 9.90 11.27
N PRO A 517 24.00 9.12 11.29
CA PRO A 517 24.03 7.89 10.53
C PRO A 517 22.79 7.07 10.95
N SER A 518 21.96 6.68 9.98
CA SER A 518 20.67 5.99 10.22
C SER A 518 20.78 4.68 10.99
N TRP A 519 22.00 4.21 11.25
CA TRP A 519 22.33 2.99 11.96
C TRP A 519 22.84 3.20 13.39
N GLU A 520 22.95 4.44 13.90
CA GLU A 520 23.41 4.69 15.28
C GLU A 520 22.28 4.65 16.33
N TRP A 521 21.01 4.83 15.95
CA TRP A 521 19.87 4.90 16.87
C TRP A 521 18.61 4.27 16.29
N GLN A 522 17.91 3.48 17.10
CA GLN A 522 16.70 2.77 16.69
C GLN A 522 15.59 2.96 17.72
N ILE A 523 14.34 3.07 17.24
CA ILE A 523 13.13 3.11 18.05
C ILE A 523 12.11 2.13 17.47
N MET A 524 11.64 1.19 18.30
CA MET A 524 10.71 0.14 17.90
C MET A 524 9.76 -0.27 19.04
N PRO A 525 8.65 -0.97 18.72
CA PRO A 525 8.10 -1.06 17.37
C PRO A 525 7.66 0.34 16.91
N ASN A 526 7.87 0.67 15.63
CA ASN A 526 7.44 1.94 15.05
C ASN A 526 6.72 1.67 13.72
N PRO A 527 5.38 1.74 13.66
CA PRO A 527 4.48 2.17 14.73
C PRO A 527 4.46 1.24 15.95
N GLY A 528 4.11 1.75 17.13
CA GLY A 528 3.97 0.98 18.36
C GLY A 528 2.67 1.26 19.11
N LEU A 529 2.39 0.47 20.15
CA LEU A 529 1.17 0.59 20.95
C LEU A 529 1.43 1.28 22.29
N ASN A 530 2.13 0.60 23.19
CA ASN A 530 2.18 0.99 24.60
C ASN A 530 3.61 1.15 25.14
N GLU A 531 4.61 0.72 24.39
CA GLU A 531 6.00 0.74 24.83
C GLU A 531 6.89 1.16 23.67
N ILE A 532 7.96 1.88 24.00
CA ILE A 532 9.01 2.28 23.08
C ILE A 532 10.33 1.68 23.57
N SER A 533 10.87 0.75 22.81
CA SER A 533 12.25 0.31 22.92
C SER A 533 13.13 1.29 22.15
N TRP A 534 14.16 1.81 22.81
CA TRP A 534 15.19 2.60 22.14
C TRP A 534 16.55 1.92 22.30
N ARG A 535 17.39 2.01 21.26
CA ARG A 535 18.75 1.48 21.26
C ARG A 535 19.71 2.46 20.60
N SER A 536 20.95 2.49 21.09
CA SER A 536 22.09 3.18 20.48
C SER A 536 23.29 2.24 20.32
N GLU A 537 24.19 2.56 19.39
CA GLU A 537 25.40 1.74 19.19
C GLU A 537 26.32 1.78 20.43
N THR A 538 26.51 2.97 21.00
CA THR A 538 27.39 3.20 22.16
C THR A 538 26.61 3.57 23.41
N HIS A 539 27.21 3.30 24.58
CA HIS A 539 26.65 3.74 25.86
C HIS A 539 26.80 5.25 26.01
N TRP A 540 25.76 5.91 26.50
CA TRP A 540 25.75 7.37 26.65
C TRP A 540 25.03 7.80 27.95
N SER A 541 25.22 9.06 28.35
CA SER A 541 24.53 9.66 29.51
C SER A 541 23.92 11.00 29.11
N GLY A 542 22.71 11.25 29.59
CA GLY A 542 21.92 12.43 29.22
C GLY A 542 20.43 12.23 29.49
N GLU A 543 19.58 12.84 28.66
CA GLU A 543 18.13 12.68 28.71
C GLU A 543 17.54 12.48 27.32
N LEU A 544 16.60 11.55 27.17
CA LEU A 544 15.68 11.51 26.04
C LEU A 544 14.47 12.40 26.33
N TRP A 545 14.14 13.24 25.37
CA TRP A 545 12.97 14.11 25.40
C TRP A 545 11.98 13.64 24.36
N ILE A 546 10.71 13.61 24.76
CA ILE A 546 9.61 13.16 23.90
C ILE A 546 8.56 14.25 23.84
N TRP A 547 8.19 14.67 22.64
CA TRP A 547 7.15 15.64 22.37
C TRP A 547 6.04 15.03 21.52
N SER A 548 4.80 15.47 21.71
CA SER A 548 3.74 15.28 20.72
C SER A 548 4.03 16.10 19.47
N ALA A 549 3.35 15.79 18.37
CA ALA A 549 3.35 16.61 17.14
C ALA A 549 2.95 18.08 17.40
N THR A 550 2.13 18.35 18.42
CA THR A 550 1.73 19.70 18.85
C THR A 550 2.77 20.41 19.73
N GLY A 551 3.93 19.79 19.97
CA GLY A 551 5.02 20.36 20.78
C GLY A 551 4.85 20.21 22.29
N GLN A 552 3.84 19.48 22.76
CA GLN A 552 3.68 19.16 24.19
C GLN A 552 4.76 18.16 24.62
N VAL A 553 5.52 18.47 25.68
CA VAL A 553 6.47 17.51 26.28
C VAL A 553 5.68 16.39 26.96
N MET A 554 5.80 15.17 26.43
CA MET A 554 5.13 13.97 26.94
C MET A 554 5.92 13.31 28.06
N ALA A 555 7.24 13.20 27.88
CA ALA A 555 8.12 12.58 28.86
C ALA A 555 9.56 13.07 28.74
N ARG A 556 10.32 12.85 29.82
CA ARG A 556 11.78 12.98 29.87
C ARG A 556 12.34 11.72 30.53
N TYR A 557 13.25 11.05 29.86
CA TYR A 557 13.83 9.80 30.31
C TYR A 557 15.34 9.97 30.52
N PRO A 558 15.83 9.95 31.77
CA PRO A 558 17.25 10.09 32.05
C PRO A 558 17.99 8.80 31.69
N VAL A 559 19.08 8.92 30.93
CA VAL A 559 19.94 7.82 30.49
C VAL A 559 21.27 7.89 31.23
N ARG A 560 21.71 6.76 31.80
CA ARG A 560 22.89 6.74 32.70
C ARG A 560 23.91 5.69 32.28
N ASN A 561 24.70 6.02 31.27
CA ASN A 561 25.68 5.12 30.69
C ASN A 561 25.00 3.81 30.25
N GLU A 562 23.94 3.96 29.46
CA GLU A 562 23.14 2.89 28.88
C GLU A 562 23.15 3.06 27.35
N ASN A 563 22.93 1.99 26.62
CA ASN A 563 22.75 2.01 25.17
C ASN A 563 21.42 1.38 24.73
N TYR A 564 20.53 1.12 25.69
CA TYR A 564 19.20 0.58 25.49
C TYR A 564 18.29 1.00 26.65
N GLY A 565 17.00 1.15 26.38
CA GLY A 565 16.00 1.33 27.43
C GLY A 565 14.57 1.22 26.91
N LEU A 566 13.63 1.20 27.86
CA LEU A 566 12.19 1.09 27.62
C LEU A 566 11.47 2.34 28.15
N ILE A 567 10.54 2.85 27.35
CA ILE A 567 9.68 3.99 27.71
C ILE A 567 8.22 3.51 27.64
N GLN A 568 7.53 3.60 28.77
CA GLN A 568 6.10 3.31 28.89
C GLN A 568 5.28 4.45 28.30
N ALA A 569 4.38 4.12 27.37
CA ALA A 569 3.55 5.05 26.62
C ALA A 569 2.06 4.70 26.69
N GLU A 570 1.62 3.79 27.58
CA GLU A 570 0.21 3.33 27.68
C GLU A 570 -0.78 4.48 27.78
N THR A 571 -0.42 5.53 28.54
CA THR A 571 -1.28 6.68 28.83
C THR A 571 -1.28 7.76 27.77
N TRP A 572 -0.42 7.64 26.75
CA TRP A 572 -0.31 8.64 25.68
C TRP A 572 -1.43 8.45 24.66
N PRO A 573 -2.00 9.52 24.07
CA PRO A 573 -2.96 9.36 22.99
C PRO A 573 -2.30 8.75 21.73
N PRO A 574 -3.05 8.13 20.82
CA PRO A 574 -2.54 7.81 19.48
C PRO A 574 -2.01 9.07 18.78
N GLY A 575 -0.98 8.92 17.95
CA GLY A 575 -0.41 10.05 17.20
C GLY A 575 1.10 9.98 17.02
N LEU A 576 1.65 11.02 16.39
CA LEU A 576 3.07 11.17 16.11
C LEU A 576 3.80 11.81 17.30
N TYR A 577 4.93 11.19 17.66
CA TYR A 577 5.83 11.64 18.71
C TYR A 577 7.22 11.88 18.15
N ILE A 578 7.84 12.97 18.60
CA ILE A 578 9.20 13.37 18.26
C ILE A 578 10.08 13.02 19.46
N ILE A 579 11.14 12.26 19.24
CA ILE A 579 12.05 11.76 20.27
C ILE A 579 13.46 12.29 19.99
N ARG A 580 14.11 12.84 21.01
CA ARG A 580 15.45 13.42 20.86
C ARG A 580 16.33 13.21 22.08
N ALA A 581 17.59 12.88 21.86
CA ALA A 581 18.60 12.80 22.90
C ALA A 581 19.23 14.18 23.21
N SER A 582 19.50 14.43 24.49
CA SER A 582 20.25 15.57 25.00
C SER A 582 21.39 15.05 25.88
N LEU A 583 22.65 15.40 25.56
CA LEU A 583 23.84 14.89 26.25
C LEU A 583 24.20 15.75 27.48
N ASP A 584 24.69 15.12 28.55
CA ASP A 584 24.99 15.77 29.86
C ASP A 584 26.01 16.93 29.81
N ASN A 585 26.80 17.06 28.74
CA ASN A 585 27.87 18.06 28.62
C ASN A 585 27.42 19.41 28.01
N GLU A 586 26.14 19.60 27.69
CA GLU A 586 25.67 20.79 26.98
C GLU A 586 24.71 21.63 27.82
N THR A 587 25.07 22.91 27.99
CA THR A 587 24.34 23.85 28.87
C THR A 587 23.07 24.43 28.25
N ASN A 588 22.74 24.08 27.00
CA ASN A 588 21.51 24.54 26.34
C ASN A 588 21.03 23.49 25.30
N PRO A 589 19.94 22.76 25.56
CA PRO A 589 19.46 21.67 24.67
C PRO A 589 18.95 22.14 23.30
N MET A 590 18.92 23.45 23.04
CA MET A 590 18.59 24.03 21.74
C MET A 590 19.80 24.30 20.84
N ASP A 591 21.02 24.32 21.37
CA ASP A 591 22.17 24.85 20.62
C ASP A 591 22.80 23.83 19.64
N GLU A 592 22.62 22.52 19.82
CA GLU A 592 22.96 21.51 18.80
C GLU A 592 21.88 20.41 18.76
N MET A 593 20.93 20.56 17.83
CA MET A 593 19.88 19.57 17.62
C MET A 593 20.35 18.44 16.70
N THR A 594 20.48 17.23 17.25
CA THR A 594 20.54 16.00 16.47
C THR A 594 19.22 15.77 15.73
N VAL A 595 19.26 15.01 14.63
CA VAL A 595 18.04 14.63 13.89
C VAL A 595 17.06 13.96 14.87
N PRO A 596 15.84 14.50 15.01
CA PRO A 596 14.83 13.85 15.85
C PRO A 596 14.42 12.51 15.25
N LEU A 597 14.21 11.52 16.11
CA LEU A 597 13.56 10.27 15.74
C LEU A 597 12.04 10.46 15.84
N THR A 598 11.29 9.76 15.01
CA THR A 598 9.82 9.77 15.05
C THR A 598 9.32 8.43 15.59
N TRP A 599 8.24 8.47 16.36
CA TRP A 599 7.52 7.28 16.80
C TRP A 599 6.02 7.50 16.66
N ILE A 600 5.31 6.54 16.06
CA ILE A 600 3.87 6.61 15.87
C ILE A 600 3.20 5.69 16.87
N LYS A 601 2.33 6.24 17.72
CA LYS A 601 1.45 5.44 18.57
C LYS A 601 0.16 5.11 17.82
N LEU A 602 -0.11 3.81 17.65
CA LEU A 602 -1.37 3.33 17.08
C LEU A 602 -2.52 3.40 18.12
N PRO A 603 -3.77 3.53 17.65
CA PRO A 603 -4.95 3.30 18.50
C PRO A 603 -4.95 1.88 19.08
N GLN A 604 -5.54 1.74 20.28
CA GLN A 604 -5.63 0.45 21.00
C GLN A 604 -6.79 -0.42 20.50
#